data_AF-A0A819TWN0-F1
#
_entry.id   AF-A0A819TWN0-F1
#
_cell.length_a   1.000
_cell.length_b   1.000
_cell.length_c   1.000
_cell.angle_alpha   90.00
_cell.angle_beta   90.00
_cell.angle_gamma   90.00
#
_symmetry.space_group_name_H-M   'P 1'
#
loop_
_entity.id
_entity.type
_entity.pdbx_description
1 polymer ?
#
loop_
_entity_poly.entity_id
_entity_poly.type
_entity_poly.pdbx_seq_one_letter_code
_entity_poly.pdbx_strand_id
1 'polypeptide(L)'
;MHQYFSIIVQPIRLDEVHWTHRAHLGSLRANTQYQYKIFSMDYEKRTWLYLKNEFFWVGDSKTETLHIGLISDNQAGVRAFMSILHSLVNLPASYPSQYLTRSSAKVFPHYLIHVGDAVQSYDSLEEWQTEFADPLSYAWSSGQGNSPPTILYAHGNHDQDINNRYIYTTGERQGKNWFSTTLGAAHFVVLDSQPLAQAETQLDWLRRETHMEAWVQASFRIAIVHIAPFIEYWDPRAWEELGEKYWGKYVRAKLVPILMDSGVDLIVSGHQHIYSRGWMSNEV
;
A
#
# COMPACT_ATOMS: atom_id res chain seq x y z
N MET A 1 17.12 12.86 -26.09
CA MET A 1 17.68 13.78 -25.07
C MET A 1 17.06 13.39 -23.74
N HIS A 2 17.82 12.81 -22.81
CA HIS A 2 17.29 12.43 -21.49
C HIS A 2 17.16 13.69 -20.64
N GLN A 3 15.94 14.03 -20.24
CA GLN A 3 15.69 15.16 -19.35
C GLN A 3 15.81 14.67 -17.91
N TYR A 4 16.82 15.17 -17.19
CA TYR A 4 17.00 14.91 -15.78
C TYR A 4 16.44 16.07 -14.97
N PHE A 5 15.65 15.75 -13.95
CA PHE A 5 15.16 16.71 -12.97
C PHE A 5 15.75 16.34 -11.62
N SER A 6 16.37 17.31 -10.94
CA SER A 6 16.89 17.14 -9.58
C SER A 6 15.96 17.84 -8.60
N ILE A 7 15.54 17.13 -7.56
CA ILE A 7 14.73 17.67 -6.47
C ILE A 7 15.59 17.69 -5.22
N ILE A 8 15.77 18.86 -4.63
CA ILE A 8 16.41 18.97 -3.31
C ILE A 8 15.37 18.55 -2.27
N VAL A 9 15.69 17.51 -1.52
CA VAL A 9 14.80 16.95 -0.50
C VAL A 9 15.23 17.47 0.87
N GLN A 10 14.33 18.17 1.54
CA GLN A 10 14.57 18.60 2.92
C GLN A 10 14.44 17.39 3.85
N PRO A 11 15.41 17.17 4.77
CA PRO A 11 15.34 16.08 5.71
C PRO A 11 14.26 16.35 6.76
N ILE A 12 13.53 15.30 7.12
CA ILE A 12 12.62 15.28 8.27
C ILE A 12 13.37 14.59 9.41
N ARG A 13 13.65 15.33 10.47
CA ARG A 13 14.38 14.82 11.64
C ARG A 13 13.51 13.84 12.42
N LEU A 14 14.04 12.66 12.71
CA LEU A 14 13.40 11.63 13.54
C LEU A 14 13.86 11.76 14.99
N ASP A 15 15.18 11.82 15.19
CA ASP A 15 15.83 12.04 16.49
C ASP A 15 17.16 12.82 16.31
N GLU A 16 18.10 12.70 17.25
CA GLU A 16 19.39 13.40 17.19
C GLU A 16 20.31 12.96 16.04
N VAL A 17 20.16 11.74 15.55
CA VAL A 17 21.09 11.09 14.62
C VAL A 17 20.40 10.42 13.43
N HIS A 18 19.08 10.45 13.35
CA HIS A 18 18.30 9.85 12.26
C HIS A 18 17.40 10.86 11.53
N TRP A 19 17.27 10.66 10.23
CA TRP A 19 16.46 11.48 9.33
C TRP A 19 15.73 10.63 8.28
N THR A 20 14.51 11.04 7.93
CA THR A 20 13.80 10.51 6.76
C THR A 20 13.71 11.58 5.66
N HIS A 21 13.60 11.14 4.41
CA HIS A 21 13.60 12.01 3.23
C HIS A 21 12.41 11.66 2.34
N ARG A 22 11.62 12.66 1.94
CA ARG A 22 10.47 12.47 1.05
C ARG A 22 10.54 13.42 -0.15
N ALA A 23 10.50 12.87 -1.35
CA ALA A 23 10.36 13.62 -2.59
C ALA A 23 8.98 13.40 -3.20
N HIS A 24 8.36 14.47 -3.70
CA HIS A 24 7.16 14.38 -4.52
C HIS A 24 7.56 14.50 -5.99
N LEU A 25 7.41 13.40 -6.73
CA LEU A 25 7.54 13.43 -8.17
C LEU A 25 6.23 14.02 -8.73
N GLY A 26 6.33 15.03 -9.59
CA GLY A 26 5.17 15.66 -10.23
C GLY A 26 4.42 14.70 -11.17
N SER A 27 3.58 15.24 -12.05
CA SER A 27 2.79 14.42 -12.98
C SER A 27 3.68 13.49 -13.82
N LEU A 28 3.56 12.19 -13.57
CA LEU A 28 4.20 11.14 -14.35
C LEU A 28 3.32 10.78 -15.55
N ARG A 29 3.96 10.46 -16.67
CA ARG A 29 3.29 9.97 -17.87
C ARG A 29 2.97 8.50 -17.68
N ALA A 30 1.72 8.12 -17.90
CA ALA A 30 1.29 6.73 -17.90
C ALA A 30 2.11 5.88 -18.89
N ASN A 31 2.15 4.57 -18.65
CA ASN A 31 2.87 3.60 -19.48
C ASN A 31 4.36 3.96 -19.74
N THR A 32 5.06 4.49 -18.72
CA THR A 32 6.43 5.02 -18.88
C THR A 32 7.40 4.43 -17.85
N GLN A 33 8.58 4.04 -18.32
CA GLN A 33 9.71 3.63 -17.46
C GLN A 33 10.46 4.88 -16.98
N TYR A 34 10.67 4.98 -15.67
CA TYR A 34 11.41 6.06 -15.02
C TYR A 34 12.66 5.52 -14.35
N GLN A 35 13.78 6.24 -14.50
CA GLN A 35 15.01 5.97 -13.77
C GLN A 35 15.26 7.10 -12.77
N TYR A 36 15.69 6.76 -11.56
CA TYR A 36 16.00 7.72 -10.52
C TYR A 36 17.31 7.39 -9.80
N LYS A 37 17.90 8.41 -9.18
CA LYS A 37 19.11 8.30 -8.37
C LYS A 37 18.89 9.03 -7.06
N ILE A 38 19.40 8.46 -5.97
CA ILE A 38 19.47 9.10 -4.66
C ILE A 38 20.95 9.33 -4.37
N PHE A 39 21.33 10.57 -4.15
CA PHE A 39 22.70 10.97 -3.81
C PHE A 39 22.68 12.17 -2.87
N SER A 40 23.68 12.29 -2.00
CA SER A 40 23.94 13.52 -1.24
C SER A 40 24.95 14.38 -2.01
N MET A 41 24.92 15.68 -1.74
CA MET A 41 25.88 16.65 -2.26
C MET A 41 26.31 17.58 -1.12
N ASP A 42 27.61 17.76 -0.91
CA ASP A 42 28.11 18.72 0.07
C ASP A 42 28.22 20.15 -0.49
N TYR A 43 28.64 21.09 0.36
CA TYR A 43 28.87 22.50 -0.01
C TYR A 43 29.95 22.68 -1.10
N GLU A 44 30.88 21.72 -1.22
CA GLU A 44 31.93 21.70 -2.25
C GLU A 44 31.47 21.01 -3.54
N LYS A 45 30.18 20.65 -3.64
CA LYS A 45 29.56 19.92 -4.75
C LYS A 45 30.12 18.51 -4.98
N ARG A 46 30.74 17.90 -3.97
CA ARG A 46 31.07 16.47 -3.99
C ARG A 46 29.78 15.67 -3.79
N THR A 47 29.60 14.64 -4.62
CA THR A 47 28.38 13.83 -4.60
C THR A 47 28.65 12.40 -4.15
N TRP A 48 27.82 11.86 -3.26
CA TRP A 48 27.84 10.45 -2.88
C TRP A 48 26.56 9.77 -3.35
N LEU A 49 26.68 8.83 -4.28
CA LEU A 49 25.56 8.05 -4.78
C LEU A 49 25.18 6.97 -3.77
N TYR A 50 23.94 6.99 -3.30
CA TYR A 50 23.39 5.94 -2.44
C TYR A 50 22.65 4.87 -3.24
N LEU A 51 21.87 5.29 -4.24
CA LEU A 51 21.01 4.38 -5.00
C LEU A 51 20.87 4.86 -6.45
N LYS A 52 20.83 3.91 -7.38
CA LYS A 52 20.31 4.09 -8.73
C LYS A 52 19.28 2.99 -8.97
N ASN A 53 18.07 3.38 -9.36
CA ASN A 53 16.99 2.42 -9.57
C ASN A 53 16.02 2.89 -10.66
N GLU A 54 15.06 2.03 -11.01
CA GLU A 54 14.05 2.30 -12.02
C GLU A 54 12.69 1.69 -11.73
N PHE A 55 11.60 2.40 -12.02
CA PHE A 55 10.24 1.90 -11.83
C PHE A 55 9.39 2.17 -13.07
N PHE A 56 8.38 1.32 -13.26
CA PHE A 56 7.41 1.48 -14.33
C PHE A 56 6.14 2.13 -13.79
N TRP A 57 5.72 3.24 -14.38
CA TRP A 57 4.49 3.92 -14.02
C TRP A 57 3.38 3.55 -14.98
N VAL A 58 2.43 2.72 -14.54
CA VAL A 58 1.24 2.36 -15.35
C VAL A 58 0.32 3.57 -15.49
N GLY A 59 0.12 4.33 -14.41
CA GLY A 59 -0.83 5.44 -14.38
C GLY A 59 -2.27 4.96 -14.56
N ASP A 60 -3.11 5.79 -15.17
CA ASP A 60 -4.52 5.52 -15.50
C ASP A 60 -4.70 4.85 -16.88
N SER A 61 -3.63 4.30 -17.45
CA SER A 61 -3.68 3.66 -18.77
C SER A 61 -4.52 2.37 -18.75
N LYS A 62 -5.70 2.40 -19.39
CA LYS A 62 -6.62 1.26 -19.47
C LYS A 62 -6.14 0.12 -20.40
N THR A 63 -5.02 0.28 -21.09
CA THR A 63 -4.55 -0.68 -22.11
C THR A 63 -3.64 -1.77 -21.57
N GLU A 64 -3.12 -1.62 -20.36
CA GLU A 64 -2.16 -2.56 -19.77
C GLU A 64 -2.85 -3.53 -18.81
N THR A 65 -2.49 -4.81 -18.86
CA THR A 65 -2.87 -5.77 -17.82
C THR A 65 -2.19 -5.38 -16.51
N LEU A 66 -2.95 -5.23 -15.44
CA LEU A 66 -2.43 -4.84 -14.14
C LEU A 66 -2.17 -6.07 -13.25
N HIS A 67 -0.91 -6.30 -12.87
CA HIS A 67 -0.53 -7.31 -11.87
C HIS A 67 -0.26 -6.63 -10.54
N ILE A 68 -0.92 -7.11 -9.48
CA ILE A 68 -0.83 -6.54 -8.14
C ILE A 68 -0.51 -7.64 -7.15
N GLY A 69 0.51 -7.43 -6.32
CA GLY A 69 0.75 -8.27 -5.15
C GLY A 69 0.03 -7.68 -3.94
N LEU A 70 -0.73 -8.51 -3.22
CA LEU A 70 -1.40 -8.13 -1.97
C LEU A 70 -0.65 -8.75 -0.80
N ILE A 71 -0.26 -7.92 0.17
CA ILE A 71 0.46 -8.31 1.38
C ILE A 71 -0.08 -7.52 2.56
N SER A 72 0.04 -8.07 3.75
CA SER A 72 -0.41 -7.46 5.01
C SER A 72 0.25 -8.18 6.17
N ASP A 73 0.21 -7.55 7.34
CA ASP A 73 0.51 -8.19 8.62
C ASP A 73 1.92 -8.83 8.66
N ASN A 74 2.94 -8.08 8.21
CA ASN A 74 4.32 -8.57 8.22
C ASN A 74 5.04 -8.33 9.55
N GLN A 75 4.41 -7.60 10.48
CA GLN A 75 4.98 -7.22 11.76
C GLN A 75 5.39 -8.44 12.58
N ALA A 76 6.57 -8.40 13.20
CA ALA A 76 7.22 -9.52 13.89
C ALA A 76 7.39 -10.81 13.04
N GLY A 77 7.15 -10.74 11.72
CA GLY A 77 7.04 -11.86 10.79
C GLY A 77 8.10 -11.86 9.69
N VAL A 78 9.23 -11.17 9.88
CA VAL A 78 10.23 -10.85 8.83
C VAL A 78 10.64 -12.05 7.98
N ARG A 79 10.84 -13.23 8.58
CA ARG A 79 11.21 -14.44 7.83
C ARG A 79 10.11 -14.88 6.87
N ALA A 80 8.85 -14.87 7.31
CA ALA A 80 7.71 -15.22 6.48
C ALA A 80 7.52 -14.15 5.39
N PHE A 81 7.63 -12.88 5.76
CA PHE A 81 7.54 -11.76 4.83
C PHE A 81 8.58 -11.86 3.71
N MET A 82 9.85 -12.08 4.06
CA MET A 82 10.93 -12.32 3.10
C MET A 82 10.65 -13.50 2.16
N SER A 83 10.07 -14.59 2.68
CA SER A 83 9.67 -15.73 1.85
C SER A 83 8.55 -15.36 0.86
N ILE A 84 7.58 -14.55 1.28
CA ILE A 84 6.50 -14.05 0.43
C ILE A 84 7.06 -13.13 -0.65
N LEU A 85 7.90 -12.16 -0.29
CA LEU A 85 8.54 -11.26 -1.23
C LEU A 85 9.40 -12.02 -2.24
N HIS A 86 10.20 -13.00 -1.79
CA HIS A 86 10.99 -13.85 -2.66
C HIS A 86 10.11 -14.66 -3.63
N SER A 87 8.93 -15.09 -3.19
CA SER A 87 7.97 -15.79 -4.06
C SER A 87 7.37 -14.84 -5.10
N LEU A 88 7.05 -13.60 -4.72
CA LEU A 88 6.51 -12.58 -5.62
C LEU A 88 7.51 -12.16 -6.72
N VAL A 89 8.80 -12.06 -6.40
CA VAL A 89 9.84 -11.71 -7.40
C VAL A 89 10.27 -12.89 -8.28
N ASN A 90 9.88 -14.12 -7.92
CA ASN A 90 10.22 -15.34 -8.65
C ASN A 90 9.00 -16.09 -9.20
N LEU A 91 7.86 -15.41 -9.37
CA LEU A 91 6.67 -16.02 -9.97
C LEU A 91 7.02 -16.64 -11.34
N PRO A 92 6.80 -17.95 -11.53
CA PRO A 92 7.14 -18.62 -12.77
C PRO A 92 6.21 -18.13 -13.90
N ALA A 93 6.75 -18.06 -15.13
CA ALA A 93 5.96 -17.73 -16.33
C ALA A 93 4.79 -18.70 -16.62
N SER A 94 4.69 -19.83 -15.91
CA SER A 94 3.59 -20.79 -16.02
C SER A 94 2.35 -20.42 -15.21
N TYR A 95 2.39 -19.37 -14.37
CA TYR A 95 1.16 -18.74 -13.85
C TYR A 95 0.35 -18.19 -15.04
N PRO A 96 -1.00 -18.33 -15.09
CA PRO A 96 -1.77 -18.28 -16.33
C PRO A 96 -1.37 -17.10 -17.23
N SER A 97 -0.54 -17.42 -18.22
CA SER A 97 0.23 -16.47 -19.02
C SER A 97 -0.59 -15.81 -20.13
N GLN A 98 -1.89 -16.13 -20.21
CA GLN A 98 -2.77 -15.70 -21.30
C GLN A 98 -3.11 -14.19 -21.27
N TYR A 99 -2.78 -13.46 -20.20
CA TYR A 99 -3.03 -12.02 -20.07
C TYR A 99 -1.75 -11.18 -19.96
N LEU A 100 -0.58 -11.78 -20.12
CA LEU A 100 0.72 -11.13 -19.90
C LEU A 100 1.29 -10.60 -21.22
N THR A 101 1.20 -9.29 -21.44
CA THR A 101 1.68 -8.59 -22.64
C THR A 101 3.19 -8.32 -22.66
N ARG A 102 3.96 -8.83 -21.69
CA ARG A 102 5.42 -8.74 -21.71
C ARG A 102 6.05 -10.09 -22.01
N SER A 103 6.87 -10.12 -23.06
CA SER A 103 7.68 -11.25 -23.51
C SER A 103 8.80 -11.68 -22.54
N SER A 104 8.70 -11.32 -21.25
CA SER A 104 9.65 -11.75 -20.23
C SER A 104 9.23 -13.10 -19.65
N ALA A 105 10.17 -14.02 -19.52
CA ALA A 105 9.99 -15.35 -18.90
C ALA A 105 9.64 -15.31 -17.39
N LYS A 106 9.36 -14.11 -16.83
CA LYS A 106 8.96 -13.87 -15.44
C LYS A 106 7.92 -12.76 -15.37
N VAL A 107 6.98 -12.91 -14.45
CA VAL A 107 5.89 -11.97 -14.17
C VAL A 107 6.22 -11.23 -12.89
N PHE A 108 6.26 -9.89 -12.93
CA PHE A 108 6.44 -9.06 -11.75
C PHE A 108 5.17 -8.28 -11.46
N PRO A 109 4.77 -8.11 -10.19
CA PRO A 109 3.71 -7.18 -9.85
C PRO A 109 4.12 -5.77 -10.26
N HIS A 110 3.22 -5.04 -10.93
CA HIS A 110 3.39 -3.62 -11.22
C HIS A 110 3.30 -2.79 -9.94
N TYR A 111 2.46 -3.24 -9.01
CA TYR A 111 2.22 -2.58 -7.73
C TYR A 111 2.17 -3.62 -6.60
N LEU A 112 2.59 -3.22 -5.42
CA LEU A 112 2.22 -3.90 -4.18
C LEU A 112 1.13 -3.10 -3.48
N ILE A 113 0.23 -3.80 -2.82
CA ILE A 113 -0.69 -3.20 -1.86
C ILE A 113 -0.37 -3.83 -0.51
N HIS A 114 0.07 -2.98 0.42
CA HIS A 114 0.21 -3.32 1.82
C HIS A 114 -1.07 -2.94 2.55
N VAL A 115 -1.75 -3.91 3.14
CA VAL A 115 -3.08 -3.73 3.75
C VAL A 115 -3.00 -3.35 5.24
N GLY A 116 -1.82 -3.04 5.73
CA GLY A 116 -1.57 -2.53 7.08
C GLY A 116 -0.84 -3.52 7.97
N ASP A 117 -0.43 -3.00 9.12
CA ASP A 117 0.42 -3.65 10.11
C ASP A 117 1.77 -4.10 9.52
N ALA A 118 2.58 -3.13 9.10
CA ALA A 118 3.95 -3.42 8.67
C ALA A 118 4.93 -3.54 9.84
N VAL A 119 4.57 -2.95 10.98
CA VAL A 119 5.35 -2.91 12.22
C VAL A 119 4.42 -3.16 13.40
N GLN A 120 4.97 -3.49 14.57
CA GLN A 120 4.21 -3.62 15.82
C GLN A 120 3.98 -2.26 16.49
N SER A 121 4.95 -1.37 16.35
CA SER A 121 5.02 -0.07 17.02
C SER A 121 5.32 1.02 16.00
N TYR A 122 4.33 1.86 15.68
CA TYR A 122 4.46 2.91 14.66
C TYR A 122 5.62 3.90 14.92
N ASP A 123 6.06 4.08 16.17
CA ASP A 123 7.12 4.99 16.58
C ASP A 123 8.52 4.34 16.59
N SER A 124 8.61 3.03 16.36
CA SER A 124 9.89 2.30 16.33
C SER A 124 10.58 2.41 14.97
N LEU A 125 11.60 3.26 14.88
CA LEU A 125 12.47 3.33 13.69
C LEU A 125 13.09 1.97 13.35
N GLU A 126 13.49 1.19 14.36
CA GLU A 126 14.09 -0.12 14.18
C GLU A 126 13.13 -1.08 13.47
N GLU A 127 11.86 -1.11 13.86
CA GLU A 127 10.86 -1.98 13.22
C GLU A 127 10.58 -1.54 11.78
N TRP A 128 10.42 -0.23 11.53
CA TRP A 128 10.23 0.28 10.16
C TRP A 128 11.40 -0.07 9.25
N GLN A 129 12.62 -0.05 9.78
CA GLN A 129 13.81 -0.42 9.02
C GLN A 129 13.89 -1.93 8.81
N THR A 130 13.84 -2.72 9.88
CA THR A 130 14.17 -4.14 9.85
C THR A 130 13.01 -5.04 9.43
N GLU A 131 11.77 -4.63 9.66
CA GLU A 131 10.58 -5.42 9.36
C GLU A 131 9.93 -5.03 8.04
N PHE A 132 10.08 -3.78 7.60
CA PHE A 132 9.44 -3.29 6.37
C PHE A 132 10.44 -2.87 5.27
N ALA A 133 11.26 -1.85 5.52
CA ALA A 133 12.08 -1.23 4.47
C ALA A 133 13.22 -2.13 3.96
N ASP A 134 13.96 -2.78 4.87
CA ASP A 134 15.08 -3.66 4.51
C ASP A 134 14.60 -4.91 3.77
N PRO A 135 13.54 -5.63 4.21
CA PRO A 135 13.00 -6.76 3.45
C PRO A 135 12.57 -6.40 2.02
N LEU A 136 11.86 -5.28 1.84
CA LEU A 136 11.47 -4.79 0.52
C LEU A 136 12.68 -4.44 -0.34
N SER A 137 13.67 -3.76 0.23
CA SER A 137 14.89 -3.39 -0.49
C SER A 137 15.71 -4.62 -0.89
N TYR A 138 15.83 -5.60 0.01
CA TYR A 138 16.59 -6.82 -0.20
C TYR A 138 15.95 -7.72 -1.27
N ALA A 139 14.64 -7.97 -1.18
CA ALA A 139 13.95 -8.90 -2.09
C ALA A 139 14.08 -8.46 -3.56
N TRP A 140 14.05 -7.16 -3.84
CA TRP A 140 14.17 -6.63 -5.20
C TRP A 140 15.61 -6.43 -5.68
N SER A 141 16.52 -6.03 -4.80
CA SER A 141 17.95 -5.91 -5.14
C SER A 141 18.61 -7.28 -5.39
N SER A 142 18.28 -8.30 -4.60
CA SER A 142 18.77 -9.68 -4.79
C SER A 142 18.09 -10.41 -5.94
N GLY A 143 16.88 -9.97 -6.32
CA GLY A 143 15.97 -10.69 -7.19
C GLY A 143 16.14 -10.53 -8.70
N GLN A 144 17.25 -9.94 -9.22
CA GLN A 144 17.57 -9.69 -10.66
C GLN A 144 17.54 -8.20 -11.10
N GLY A 145 17.83 -7.25 -10.22
CA GLY A 145 18.16 -5.87 -10.64
C GLY A 145 16.97 -4.97 -10.99
N ASN A 146 15.79 -5.26 -10.43
CA ASN A 146 14.62 -4.38 -10.53
C ASN A 146 14.42 -3.58 -9.23
N SER A 147 13.77 -2.41 -9.30
CA SER A 147 13.30 -1.71 -8.09
C SER A 147 12.12 -2.44 -7.46
N PRO A 148 11.90 -2.28 -6.13
CA PRO A 148 10.59 -2.55 -5.57
C PRO A 148 9.50 -1.78 -6.35
N PRO A 149 8.36 -2.41 -6.64
CA PRO A 149 7.25 -1.75 -7.32
C PRO A 149 6.69 -0.64 -6.43
N THR A 150 5.90 0.26 -7.02
CA THR A 150 5.17 1.25 -6.24
C THR A 150 4.22 0.55 -5.26
N ILE A 151 4.21 1.02 -4.01
CA ILE A 151 3.41 0.47 -2.92
C ILE A 151 2.22 1.39 -2.65
N LEU A 152 1.01 0.85 -2.67
CA LEU A 152 -0.15 1.46 -2.01
C LEU A 152 -0.20 0.93 -0.58
N TYR A 153 -0.32 1.82 0.39
CA TYR A 153 -0.23 1.48 1.81
C TYR A 153 -1.50 1.90 2.52
N ALA A 154 -2.19 0.95 3.14
CA ALA A 154 -3.23 1.16 4.14
C ALA A 154 -2.61 1.01 5.53
N HIS A 155 -3.12 1.77 6.51
CA HIS A 155 -2.65 1.68 7.89
C HIS A 155 -3.50 0.68 8.66
N GLY A 156 -2.82 -0.21 9.37
CA GLY A 156 -3.45 -1.10 10.34
C GLY A 156 -3.44 -0.54 11.76
N ASN A 157 -3.93 -1.34 12.71
CA ASN A 157 -4.03 -0.92 14.11
C ASN A 157 -2.66 -0.73 14.77
N HIS A 158 -1.61 -1.39 14.29
CA HIS A 158 -0.24 -1.21 14.76
C HIS A 158 0.50 -0.04 14.08
N ASP A 159 0.06 0.36 12.89
CA ASP A 159 0.66 1.46 12.13
C ASP A 159 0.12 2.85 12.53
N GLN A 160 -0.89 2.90 13.41
CA GLN A 160 -1.65 4.11 13.68
C GLN A 160 -0.81 5.14 14.46
N ASP A 161 -0.36 6.17 13.75
CA ASP A 161 0.30 7.33 14.34
C ASP A 161 -0.74 8.28 14.95
N ILE A 162 -0.73 8.38 16.28
CA ILE A 162 -1.64 9.24 17.05
C ILE A 162 -1.57 10.72 16.66
N ASN A 163 -0.43 11.17 16.09
CA ASN A 163 -0.21 12.54 15.63
C ASN A 163 -0.56 12.71 14.15
N ASN A 164 -0.95 11.64 13.47
CA ASN A 164 -1.24 11.57 12.04
C ASN A 164 -0.13 12.09 11.12
N ARG A 165 1.14 11.87 11.50
CA ARG A 165 2.30 12.30 10.70
C ARG A 165 2.74 11.25 9.68
N TYR A 166 2.61 9.96 10.03
CA TYR A 166 2.92 8.81 9.16
C TYR A 166 4.26 8.98 8.44
N ILE A 167 5.30 9.32 9.21
CA ILE A 167 6.59 9.80 8.72
C ILE A 167 7.32 8.78 7.84
N TYR A 168 7.07 7.48 8.03
CA TYR A 168 7.68 6.38 7.27
C TYR A 168 6.88 5.94 6.04
N THR A 169 5.61 6.34 5.93
CA THR A 169 4.71 5.90 4.86
C THR A 169 4.17 7.09 4.08
N THR A 170 2.87 7.38 4.18
CA THR A 170 2.15 8.34 3.35
C THR A 170 2.44 9.79 3.69
N GLY A 171 2.95 10.07 4.88
CA GLY A 171 3.17 11.41 5.39
C GLY A 171 1.92 12.12 5.87
N GLU A 172 2.10 13.37 6.25
CA GLU A 172 1.02 14.29 6.61
C GLU A 172 0.12 14.58 5.40
N ARG A 173 -0.91 13.75 5.22
CA ARG A 173 -1.99 13.99 4.24
C ARG A 173 -3.11 14.82 4.85
N GLN A 174 -2.75 15.97 5.43
CA GLN A 174 -3.68 16.81 6.20
C GLN A 174 -4.40 16.02 7.33
N GLY A 175 -3.69 15.04 7.91
CA GLY A 175 -4.23 14.17 8.96
C GLY A 175 -5.22 13.10 8.48
N LYS A 176 -5.32 12.82 7.17
CA LYS A 176 -6.22 11.80 6.62
C LYS A 176 -5.46 10.53 6.23
N ASN A 177 -6.00 9.39 6.62
CA ASN A 177 -5.43 8.06 6.34
C ASN A 177 -6.10 7.34 5.19
N TRP A 178 -7.08 7.99 4.57
CA TRP A 178 -7.82 7.47 3.44
C TRP A 178 -7.59 8.34 2.21
N PHE A 179 -7.59 7.69 1.06
CA PHE A 179 -7.41 8.31 -0.24
C PHE A 179 -7.89 7.37 -1.33
N SER A 180 -7.98 7.88 -2.55
CA SER A 180 -8.23 7.09 -3.73
C SER A 180 -7.11 7.23 -4.75
N THR A 181 -7.02 6.25 -5.66
CA THR A 181 -6.14 6.32 -6.82
C THR A 181 -6.68 5.44 -7.94
N THR A 182 -6.36 5.78 -9.18
CA THR A 182 -6.66 4.96 -10.35
C THR A 182 -5.37 4.35 -10.87
N LEU A 183 -5.35 3.02 -11.00
CA LEU A 183 -4.26 2.28 -11.63
C LEU A 183 -4.85 1.44 -12.76
N GLY A 184 -4.43 1.73 -13.98
CA GLY A 184 -5.03 1.18 -15.19
C GLY A 184 -6.54 1.42 -15.26
N ALA A 185 -7.30 0.35 -15.48
CA ALA A 185 -8.76 0.41 -15.51
C ALA A 185 -9.43 0.25 -14.13
N ALA A 186 -8.64 0.05 -13.07
CA ALA A 186 -9.13 -0.16 -11.71
C ALA A 186 -9.03 1.11 -10.87
N HIS A 187 -10.03 1.33 -10.01
CA HIS A 187 -10.05 2.43 -9.07
C HIS A 187 -10.05 1.89 -7.64
N PHE A 188 -9.17 2.44 -6.82
CA PHE A 188 -8.88 1.98 -5.47
C PHE A 188 -9.30 3.06 -4.48
N VAL A 189 -9.99 2.65 -3.42
CA VAL A 189 -10.15 3.44 -2.21
C VAL A 189 -9.40 2.75 -1.07
N VAL A 190 -8.46 3.46 -0.48
CA VAL A 190 -7.78 3.06 0.75
C VAL A 190 -8.50 3.73 1.90
N LEU A 191 -8.96 2.94 2.86
CA LEU A 191 -9.82 3.38 3.96
C LEU A 191 -9.16 3.06 5.30
N ASP A 192 -9.34 3.97 6.25
CA ASP A 192 -9.00 3.75 7.64
C ASP A 192 -10.09 2.90 8.30
N SER A 193 -9.72 1.75 8.83
CA SER A 193 -10.64 0.85 9.51
C SER A 193 -10.98 1.30 10.94
N GLN A 194 -10.21 2.24 11.49
CA GLN A 194 -10.35 2.81 12.83
C GLN A 194 -10.09 4.34 12.80
N PRO A 195 -10.93 5.13 12.11
CA PRO A 195 -10.67 6.54 11.79
C PRO A 195 -10.70 7.52 12.98
N LEU A 196 -10.52 7.06 14.22
CA LEU A 196 -10.56 7.83 15.47
C LEU A 196 -11.70 8.88 15.44
N ALA A 197 -11.37 10.16 15.63
CA ALA A 197 -12.32 11.27 15.64
C ALA A 197 -12.83 11.67 14.24
N GLN A 198 -12.35 11.04 13.16
CA GLN A 198 -12.63 11.43 11.77
C GLN A 198 -13.55 10.47 11.02
N ALA A 199 -14.27 9.60 11.75
CA ALA A 199 -15.17 8.61 11.16
C ALA A 199 -16.18 9.21 10.17
N GLU A 200 -16.89 10.27 10.56
CA GLU A 200 -17.88 10.92 9.68
C GLU A 200 -17.21 11.62 8.49
N THR A 201 -16.06 12.26 8.70
CA THR A 201 -15.27 12.88 7.62
C THR A 201 -14.87 11.87 6.55
N GLN A 202 -14.46 10.66 6.97
CA GLN A 202 -14.16 9.57 6.05
C GLN A 202 -15.42 9.09 5.32
N LEU A 203 -16.54 8.92 6.02
CA LEU A 203 -17.80 8.48 5.40
C LEU A 203 -18.30 9.49 4.36
N ASP A 204 -18.28 10.77 4.67
CA ASP A 204 -18.66 11.85 3.74
C ASP A 204 -17.71 11.95 2.55
N TRP A 205 -16.41 11.72 2.77
CA TRP A 205 -15.45 11.61 1.69
C TRP A 205 -15.77 10.41 0.79
N LEU A 206 -15.97 9.22 1.37
CA LEU A 206 -16.23 8.00 0.61
C LEU A 206 -17.51 8.11 -0.21
N ARG A 207 -18.60 8.68 0.36
CA ARG A 207 -19.84 8.95 -0.39
C ARG A 207 -19.60 9.81 -1.61
N ARG A 208 -18.80 10.87 -1.48
CA ARG A 208 -18.45 11.73 -2.63
C ARG A 208 -17.58 10.99 -3.63
N GLU A 209 -16.59 10.24 -3.17
CA GLU A 209 -15.67 9.49 -4.02
C GLU A 209 -16.42 8.48 -4.89
N THR A 210 -17.42 7.80 -4.34
CA THR A 210 -18.24 6.83 -5.07
C THR A 210 -19.10 7.44 -6.20
N HIS A 211 -19.19 8.77 -6.26
CA HIS A 211 -19.85 9.51 -7.35
C HIS A 211 -18.85 10.20 -8.30
N MET A 212 -17.55 10.14 -8.04
CA MET A 212 -16.54 10.71 -8.91
C MET A 212 -16.43 9.93 -10.22
N GLU A 213 -16.09 10.63 -11.30
CA GLU A 213 -15.94 10.02 -12.64
C GLU A 213 -14.98 8.83 -12.63
N ALA A 214 -13.89 8.92 -11.86
CA ALA A 214 -12.91 7.85 -11.70
C ALA A 214 -13.52 6.55 -11.14
N TRP A 215 -14.39 6.64 -10.13
CA TRP A 215 -15.11 5.50 -9.56
C TRP A 215 -16.16 4.96 -10.53
N VAL A 216 -16.97 5.86 -11.11
CA VAL A 216 -18.08 5.49 -11.99
C VAL A 216 -17.57 4.80 -13.25
N GLN A 217 -16.49 5.29 -13.86
CA GLN A 217 -15.91 4.74 -15.09
C GLN A 217 -14.89 3.61 -14.86
N ALA A 218 -14.60 3.26 -13.61
CA ALA A 218 -13.71 2.14 -13.31
C ALA A 218 -14.31 0.85 -13.85
N SER A 219 -13.47 0.03 -14.48
CA SER A 219 -13.85 -1.33 -14.88
C SER A 219 -13.80 -2.30 -13.69
N PHE A 220 -13.07 -1.95 -12.63
CA PHE A 220 -12.95 -2.72 -11.41
C PHE A 220 -12.72 -1.79 -10.22
N ARG A 221 -13.45 -1.97 -9.12
CA ARG A 221 -13.47 -1.10 -7.94
C ARG A 221 -13.01 -1.88 -6.73
N ILE A 222 -11.93 -1.42 -6.10
CA ILE A 222 -11.30 -2.13 -4.98
C ILE A 222 -11.30 -1.23 -3.76
N ALA A 223 -11.84 -1.74 -2.65
CA ALA A 223 -11.66 -1.13 -1.35
C ALA A 223 -10.57 -1.87 -0.57
N ILE A 224 -9.66 -1.12 0.03
CA ILE A 224 -8.59 -1.63 0.89
C ILE A 224 -8.87 -1.11 2.29
N VAL A 225 -9.07 -2.01 3.25
CA VAL A 225 -9.40 -1.68 4.64
C VAL A 225 -8.76 -2.72 5.55
N HIS A 226 -7.91 -2.29 6.47
CA HIS A 226 -7.08 -3.21 7.26
C HIS A 226 -7.92 -4.25 8.03
N ILE A 227 -8.79 -3.79 8.95
CA ILE A 227 -9.69 -4.70 9.66
C ILE A 227 -10.81 -5.17 8.74
N ALA A 228 -10.97 -6.49 8.65
CA ALA A 228 -12.02 -7.10 7.83
C ALA A 228 -13.43 -6.79 8.35
N PRO A 229 -14.46 -6.68 7.47
CA PRO A 229 -15.85 -6.54 7.90
C PRO A 229 -16.35 -7.73 8.74
N PHE A 230 -15.80 -8.91 8.47
CA PHE A 230 -16.06 -10.16 9.16
C PHE A 230 -14.71 -10.74 9.59
N ILE A 231 -14.56 -10.91 10.89
CA ILE A 231 -13.37 -11.46 11.55
C ILE A 231 -13.73 -12.84 12.12
N GLU A 232 -12.78 -13.75 12.11
CA GLU A 232 -12.95 -15.12 12.56
C GLU A 232 -12.55 -15.24 14.03
N TYR A 233 -13.26 -16.10 14.76
CA TYR A 233 -12.88 -16.41 16.14
C TYR A 233 -11.60 -17.26 16.14
N TRP A 234 -10.61 -16.87 16.94
CA TRP A 234 -9.36 -17.63 17.06
C TRP A 234 -8.86 -17.78 18.51
N ASP A 235 -9.10 -16.79 19.38
CA ASP A 235 -8.69 -16.82 20.78
C ASP A 235 -9.80 -16.28 21.71
N PRO A 236 -10.15 -17.00 22.80
CA PRO A 236 -11.20 -16.55 23.73
C PRO A 236 -10.91 -15.21 24.39
N ARG A 237 -9.66 -14.94 24.76
CA ARG A 237 -9.27 -13.72 25.48
C ARG A 237 -9.31 -12.52 24.54
N ALA A 238 -8.76 -12.64 23.33
CA ALA A 238 -8.83 -11.60 22.32
C ALA A 238 -10.29 -11.28 21.96
N TRP A 239 -11.10 -12.32 21.79
CA TRP A 239 -12.51 -12.18 21.42
C TRP A 239 -13.39 -11.55 22.50
N GLU A 240 -13.31 -12.06 23.73
CA GLU A 240 -14.20 -11.66 24.83
C GLU A 240 -13.63 -10.51 25.66
N GLU A 241 -12.36 -10.58 26.05
CA GLU A 241 -11.74 -9.61 26.98
C GLU A 241 -11.19 -8.37 26.25
N LEU A 242 -10.52 -8.56 25.10
CA LEU A 242 -9.97 -7.46 24.30
C LEU A 242 -10.97 -6.91 23.28
N GLY A 243 -12.16 -7.52 23.20
CA GLY A 243 -13.29 -7.03 22.41
C GLY A 243 -13.09 -7.15 20.90
N GLU A 244 -12.23 -8.06 20.43
CA GLU A 244 -11.96 -8.27 19.00
C GLU A 244 -13.25 -8.45 18.20
N LYS A 245 -14.26 -9.13 18.77
CA LYS A 245 -15.62 -9.31 18.21
C LYS A 245 -16.31 -8.02 17.72
N TYR A 246 -15.86 -6.86 18.16
CA TYR A 246 -16.40 -5.55 17.74
C TYR A 246 -15.56 -4.82 16.71
N TRP A 247 -14.35 -5.27 16.38
CA TRP A 247 -13.40 -4.54 15.52
C TRP A 247 -13.95 -4.36 14.10
N GLY A 248 -14.47 -5.42 13.49
CA GLY A 248 -15.12 -5.34 12.17
C GLY A 248 -16.45 -4.57 12.14
N LYS A 249 -17.00 -4.14 13.30
CA LYS A 249 -18.34 -3.53 13.38
C LYS A 249 -18.42 -2.22 12.61
N TYR A 250 -17.42 -1.35 12.73
CA TYR A 250 -17.41 -0.07 12.00
C TYR A 250 -17.41 -0.33 10.49
N VAL A 251 -16.49 -1.17 10.02
CA VAL A 251 -16.37 -1.52 8.60
C VAL A 251 -17.67 -2.12 8.08
N ARG A 252 -18.21 -3.14 8.77
CA ARG A 252 -19.44 -3.83 8.37
C ARG A 252 -20.69 -2.94 8.41
N ALA A 253 -20.85 -2.10 9.43
CA ALA A 253 -22.06 -1.31 9.61
C ALA A 253 -22.04 0.04 8.90
N LYS A 254 -20.85 0.57 8.55
CA LYS A 254 -20.69 1.93 8.02
C LYS A 254 -20.04 1.98 6.65
N LEU A 255 -18.97 1.22 6.40
CA LEU A 255 -18.25 1.25 5.11
C LEU A 255 -18.91 0.33 4.08
N VAL A 256 -19.16 -0.93 4.45
CA VAL A 256 -19.70 -1.96 3.55
C VAL A 256 -21.00 -1.51 2.86
N PRO A 257 -22.01 -0.92 3.54
CA PRO A 257 -23.22 -0.48 2.85
C PRO A 257 -22.94 0.53 1.72
N ILE A 258 -22.04 1.50 1.95
CA ILE A 258 -21.68 2.51 0.95
C ILE A 258 -20.97 1.86 -0.24
N LEU A 259 -20.03 0.95 0.04
CA LEU A 259 -19.26 0.25 -0.96
C LEU A 259 -20.14 -0.68 -1.82
N MET A 260 -21.08 -1.41 -1.19
CA MET A 260 -22.01 -2.28 -1.89
C MET A 260 -22.99 -1.49 -2.75
N ASP A 261 -23.59 -0.42 -2.20
CA ASP A 261 -24.52 0.45 -2.94
C ASP A 261 -23.84 1.15 -4.13
N SER A 262 -22.52 1.34 -4.07
CA SER A 262 -21.72 1.96 -5.13
C SER A 262 -21.07 0.97 -6.10
N GLY A 263 -21.34 -0.32 -5.97
CA GLY A 263 -20.87 -1.37 -6.89
C GLY A 263 -19.40 -1.73 -6.74
N VAL A 264 -18.85 -1.73 -5.52
CA VAL A 264 -17.50 -2.27 -5.25
C VAL A 264 -17.40 -3.73 -5.74
N ASP A 265 -16.27 -4.10 -6.34
CA ASP A 265 -16.04 -5.45 -6.86
C ASP A 265 -15.26 -6.33 -5.86
N LEU A 266 -14.36 -5.72 -5.09
CA LEU A 266 -13.49 -6.42 -4.15
C LEU A 266 -13.21 -5.56 -2.91
N ILE A 267 -13.32 -6.17 -1.73
CA ILE A 267 -12.80 -5.62 -0.47
C ILE A 267 -11.62 -6.48 -0.05
N VAL A 268 -10.46 -5.85 0.17
CA VAL A 268 -9.23 -6.50 0.62
C VAL A 268 -8.93 -6.04 2.05
N SER A 269 -8.65 -7.00 2.92
CA SER A 269 -8.34 -6.79 4.34
C SER A 269 -7.18 -7.65 4.82
N GLY A 270 -6.63 -7.25 5.96
CA GLY A 270 -5.57 -7.95 6.70
C GLY A 270 -6.06 -8.35 8.09
N HIS A 271 -5.24 -8.07 9.11
CA HIS A 271 -5.52 -8.17 10.55
C HIS A 271 -5.63 -9.61 11.10
N GLN A 272 -6.28 -10.53 10.39
CA GLN A 272 -6.65 -11.84 10.91
C GLN A 272 -5.53 -12.90 10.83
N HIS A 273 -4.38 -12.56 10.26
CA HIS A 273 -3.21 -13.45 10.09
C HIS A 273 -3.54 -14.81 9.43
N ILE A 274 -4.60 -14.84 8.63
CA ILE A 274 -5.06 -16.00 7.86
C ILE A 274 -5.51 -15.53 6.47
N TYR A 275 -5.50 -16.44 5.50
CA TYR A 275 -6.20 -16.22 4.24
C TYR A 275 -7.64 -16.70 4.34
N SER A 276 -8.59 -15.80 4.13
CA SER A 276 -10.01 -16.12 3.97
C SER A 276 -10.58 -15.45 2.72
N ARG A 277 -11.62 -16.06 2.14
CA ARG A 277 -12.33 -15.50 1.00
C ARG A 277 -13.82 -15.76 1.17
N GLY A 278 -14.58 -14.68 1.28
CA GLY A 278 -16.04 -14.70 1.34
C GLY A 278 -16.70 -14.09 0.11
N TRP A 279 -18.02 -14.11 0.12
CA TRP A 279 -18.86 -13.40 -0.84
C TRP A 279 -19.67 -12.34 -0.09
N MET A 280 -19.80 -11.15 -0.66
CA MET A 280 -20.77 -10.17 -0.17
C MET A 280 -22.15 -10.57 -0.71
N SER A 281 -23.10 -10.82 0.19
CA SER A 281 -24.50 -11.06 -0.17
C SER A 281 -25.27 -9.75 -0.05
N ASN A 282 -26.05 -9.40 -1.08
CA ASN A 282 -27.01 -8.30 -1.03
C ASN A 282 -28.25 -8.65 -0.19
N GLU A 283 -28.37 -9.90 0.26
CA GLU A 283 -29.43 -10.37 1.14
C GLU A 283 -28.92 -10.37 2.59
N VAL A 284 -29.40 -9.39 3.36
CA VAL A 284 -29.37 -9.36 4.83
C VAL A 284 -30.80 -9.48 5.33
#